data_AF-A0A6C0C0Y0-F1
#
_entry.id   AF-A0A6C0C0Y0-F1
#
_cell.length_a   1.000
_cell.length_b   1.000
_cell.length_c   1.000
_cell.angle_alpha   90.00
_cell.angle_beta   90.00
_cell.angle_gamma   90.00
#
_symmetry.space_group_name_H-M   'P 1'
#
loop_
_entity.id
_entity.type
_entity.pdbx_description
1 polymer ?
#
loop_
_entity_poly.entity_id
_entity_poly.type
_entity_poly.pdbx_seq_one_letter_code
_entity_poly.pdbx_strand_id
1 'polypeptide(L)'
;MCNEICCQKCKKIKIKRYFLPLIGCVGLTGFEEIRTVIYFPIFITLAFFILFWNFPALAYMSASKPVYFQDIFIDEKKLPNHNVKASLKKKFENIFIISVVITNSILAGALSEYWLFQSQDTKNFIEIIGMSGGIIKLFHIINNNIGRIMIKILKSCIEKENLKLRLQERKSIENIISLKRVRLSHDELNKLEEESKYSNCSPSRPRADTL
;
A
#
# COMPACT_ATOMS: atom_id res chain seq x y z
N MET A 1 -17.81 35.89 7.03
CA MET A 1 -17.99 34.88 5.96
C MET A 1 -17.06 33.71 6.22
N CYS A 2 -17.51 32.73 7.00
CA CYS A 2 -16.80 31.45 7.16
C CYS A 2 -17.44 30.45 6.19
N ASN A 3 -16.66 29.99 5.21
CA ASN A 3 -17.10 29.12 4.13
C ASN A 3 -17.64 27.79 4.69
N GLU A 4 -18.88 27.42 4.31
CA GLU A 4 -19.62 26.24 4.76
C GLU A 4 -18.91 24.89 4.51
N ILE A 5 -17.84 24.90 3.71
CA ILE A 5 -17.00 23.73 3.39
C ILE A 5 -16.12 23.30 4.60
N CYS A 6 -15.86 24.19 5.57
CA CYS A 6 -14.98 23.86 6.70
C CYS A 6 -15.65 22.96 7.76
N CYS A 7 -16.98 23.01 7.89
CA CYS A 7 -17.68 22.37 9.00
C CYS A 7 -17.92 20.86 8.80
N GLN A 8 -17.97 20.35 7.57
CA GLN A 8 -18.23 18.93 7.31
C GLN A 8 -17.05 17.99 7.63
N LYS A 9 -15.81 18.50 7.69
CA LYS A 9 -14.64 17.68 8.08
C LYS A 9 -14.45 17.55 9.59
N CYS A 10 -15.15 18.34 10.40
CA CYS A 10 -14.99 18.35 11.87
C CYS A 10 -15.76 17.23 12.58
N LYS A 11 -16.71 16.54 11.92
CA LYS A 11 -17.61 15.56 12.55
C LYS A 11 -17.31 14.09 12.21
N LYS A 12 -16.03 13.75 11.98
CA LYS A 12 -15.52 12.38 12.09
C LYS A 12 -14.42 12.35 13.13
N ILE A 13 -14.81 12.35 14.40
CA ILE A 13 -13.90 11.98 15.49
C ILE A 13 -13.47 10.54 15.19
N LYS A 14 -12.26 10.40 14.63
CA LYS A 14 -11.69 9.08 14.31
C LYS A 14 -11.67 8.29 15.62
N ILE A 15 -12.28 7.09 15.61
CA ILE A 15 -12.36 6.14 16.75
C ILE A 15 -11.03 6.04 17.53
N LYS A 16 -9.90 6.27 16.85
CA LYS A 16 -8.56 6.42 17.41
C LYS A 16 -8.49 7.24 18.71
N ARG A 17 -9.20 8.37 18.81
CA ARG A 17 -9.13 9.26 19.99
C ARG A 17 -9.78 8.70 21.27
N TYR A 18 -10.59 7.65 21.20
CA TYR A 18 -11.18 7.01 22.38
C TYR A 18 -10.20 6.13 23.16
N PHE A 19 -9.07 5.74 22.56
CA PHE A 19 -8.03 4.96 23.23
C PHE A 19 -7.01 5.85 23.97
N LEU A 20 -7.08 7.17 23.83
CA LEU A 20 -6.17 8.11 24.48
C LEU A 20 -6.22 8.07 26.02
N PRO A 21 -7.41 7.94 26.67
CA PRO A 21 -7.49 7.74 28.11
C PRO A 21 -6.74 6.49 28.60
N LEU A 22 -6.58 5.47 27.73
CA LEU A 22 -5.85 4.25 28.05
C LEU A 22 -4.33 4.50 28.24
N ILE A 23 -3.79 5.59 27.70
CA ILE A 23 -2.42 6.04 28.00
C ILE A 23 -2.30 6.44 29.48
N GLY A 24 -3.39 6.93 30.10
CA GLY A 24 -3.44 7.21 31.53
C GLY A 24 -3.15 5.98 32.40
N CYS A 25 -3.40 4.76 31.89
CA CYS A 25 -3.05 3.52 32.58
C CYS A 25 -1.53 3.32 32.73
N VAL A 26 -0.69 4.07 32.00
CA VAL A 26 0.76 4.13 32.28
C VAL A 26 1.03 4.66 33.68
N GLY A 27 0.14 5.48 34.25
CA GLY A 27 0.25 5.92 35.65
C GLY A 27 0.28 4.75 36.65
N LEU A 28 -0.31 3.59 36.29
CA LEU A 28 -0.27 2.38 37.11
C LEU A 28 1.14 1.76 37.18
N THR A 29 2.06 2.13 36.29
CA THR A 29 3.48 1.69 36.39
C THR A 29 4.20 2.23 37.62
N GLY A 30 3.59 3.19 38.34
CA GLY A 30 4.07 3.66 39.64
C GLY A 30 4.01 2.59 40.73
N PHE A 31 3.09 1.62 40.63
CA PHE A 31 2.96 0.52 41.60
C PHE A 31 4.08 -0.52 41.40
N GLU A 32 4.67 -0.97 42.51
CA GLU A 32 5.80 -1.92 42.50
C GLU A 32 5.42 -3.27 41.87
N GLU A 33 4.16 -3.70 42.02
CA GLU A 33 3.63 -4.96 41.49
C GLU A 33 3.67 -5.03 39.95
N ILE A 34 3.56 -3.89 39.28
CA ILE A 34 3.54 -3.78 37.81
C ILE A 34 4.97 -3.56 37.27
N ARG A 35 5.92 -3.21 38.13
CA ARG A 35 7.33 -2.95 37.80
C ARG A 35 8.16 -4.23 37.72
N THR A 36 7.57 -5.31 37.23
CA THR A 36 8.33 -6.52 36.91
C THR A 36 8.98 -6.39 35.54
N VAL A 37 10.09 -7.13 35.35
CA VAL A 37 10.86 -7.16 34.10
C VAL A 37 9.99 -7.48 32.88
N ILE A 38 8.94 -8.28 33.06
CA ILE A 38 8.08 -8.73 31.95
C ILE A 38 6.92 -7.75 31.72
N TYR A 39 6.21 -7.33 32.78
CA TYR A 39 4.99 -6.53 32.61
C TYR A 39 5.30 -5.09 32.20
N PHE A 40 6.34 -4.49 32.78
CA PHE A 40 6.70 -3.10 32.53
C PHE A 40 6.93 -2.79 31.04
N PRO A 41 7.81 -3.49 30.30
CA PRO A 41 8.03 -3.19 28.89
C PRO A 41 6.82 -3.50 28.00
N ILE A 42 5.98 -4.47 28.38
CA ILE A 42 4.74 -4.76 27.65
C ILE A 42 3.76 -3.59 27.78
N PHE A 43 3.55 -3.07 29.00
CA PHE A 43 2.68 -1.92 29.23
C PHE A 43 3.18 -0.67 28.51
N ILE A 44 4.49 -0.41 28.57
CA ILE A 44 5.10 0.72 27.86
C ILE A 44 4.96 0.56 26.35
N THR A 45 5.23 -0.64 25.80
CA THR A 45 5.03 -0.92 24.37
C THR A 45 3.60 -0.64 23.93
N LEU A 46 2.61 -1.12 24.69
CA LEU A 46 1.19 -0.90 24.39
C LEU A 46 0.80 0.57 24.47
N ALA A 47 1.30 1.30 25.48
CA ALA A 47 1.03 2.72 25.63
C ALA A 47 1.63 3.55 24.49
N PHE A 48 2.89 3.30 24.13
CA PHE A 48 3.53 3.97 23.00
C PHE A 48 2.89 3.56 21.67
N PHE A 49 2.40 2.32 21.54
CA PHE A 49 1.61 1.90 20.38
C PHE A 49 0.33 2.72 20.24
N ILE A 50 -0.44 2.90 21.31
CA ILE A 50 -1.67 3.71 21.30
C ILE A 50 -1.35 5.18 20.99
N LEU A 51 -0.27 5.71 21.57
CA LEU A 51 0.21 7.08 21.36
C LEU A 51 0.61 7.31 19.91
N PHE A 52 1.49 6.46 19.36
CA PHE A 52 1.93 6.54 17.97
C PHE A 52 0.81 6.23 16.96
N TRP A 53 -0.16 5.40 17.33
CA TRP A 53 -1.34 5.12 16.50
C TRP A 53 -2.28 6.34 16.38
N ASN A 54 -2.39 7.14 17.44
CA ASN A 54 -3.14 8.41 17.45
C ASN A 54 -2.35 9.56 16.79
N PHE A 55 -1.06 9.63 17.08
CA PHE A 55 -0.16 10.67 16.59
C PHE A 55 1.01 10.06 15.80
N PRO A 56 0.77 9.55 14.58
CA PRO A 56 1.84 8.97 13.76
C PRO A 56 2.95 9.96 13.42
N ALA A 57 2.67 11.27 13.49
CA ALA A 57 3.67 12.31 13.33
C ALA A 57 4.81 12.20 14.36
N LEU A 58 4.53 11.79 15.60
CA LEU A 58 5.55 11.58 16.63
C LEU A 58 6.47 10.41 16.24
N ALA A 59 5.88 9.29 15.83
CA ALA A 59 6.62 8.14 15.32
C ALA A 59 7.46 8.50 14.09
N TYR A 60 6.92 9.36 13.21
CA TYR A 60 7.60 9.82 12.01
C TYR A 60 8.76 10.78 12.30
N MET A 61 8.70 11.58 13.37
CA MET A 61 9.82 12.43 13.79
C MET A 61 10.95 11.63 14.42
N SER A 62 10.62 10.61 15.20
CA SER A 62 11.63 9.72 15.83
C SER A 62 12.25 8.75 14.83
N ALA A 63 11.51 8.34 13.81
CA ALA A 63 12.08 7.60 12.70
C ALA A 63 12.91 8.56 11.84
N SER A 64 14.23 8.36 11.79
CA SER A 64 15.04 8.97 10.74
C SER A 64 14.37 8.68 9.41
N LYS A 65 13.96 9.74 8.70
CA LYS A 65 13.30 9.63 7.39
C LYS A 65 14.07 8.59 6.60
N PRO A 66 13.45 7.45 6.30
CA PRO A 66 14.20 6.46 5.58
C PRO A 66 14.57 7.07 4.23
N VAL A 67 15.83 6.88 3.82
CA VAL A 67 16.38 7.40 2.56
C VAL A 67 15.41 7.17 1.39
N TYR A 68 14.70 6.04 1.41
CA TYR A 68 13.76 5.62 0.39
C TYR A 68 12.40 6.35 0.34
N PHE A 69 11.93 7.02 1.40
CA PHE A 69 10.69 7.82 1.31
C PHE A 69 10.91 9.02 0.38
N GLN A 70 12.14 9.52 0.32
CA GLN A 70 12.55 10.49 -0.69
C GLN A 70 12.71 9.81 -2.05
N ASP A 71 13.36 8.64 -2.14
CA ASP A 71 13.57 7.98 -3.44
C ASP A 71 12.27 7.58 -4.16
N ILE A 72 11.23 7.13 -3.43
CA ILE A 72 9.92 6.77 -4.01
C ILE A 72 9.14 8.00 -4.51
N PHE A 73 9.41 9.20 -3.95
CA PHE A 73 8.62 10.40 -4.20
C PHE A 73 9.37 11.51 -4.97
N ILE A 74 10.71 11.48 -5.01
CA ILE A 74 11.57 12.50 -5.60
C ILE A 74 12.26 11.96 -6.87
N ASP A 75 12.52 10.65 -6.96
CA ASP A 75 13.29 10.05 -8.06
C ASP A 75 12.37 9.28 -9.05
N GLU A 76 11.36 9.98 -9.60
CA GLU A 76 10.54 9.47 -10.73
C GLU A 76 11.41 9.03 -11.93
N LYS A 77 12.65 9.53 -12.02
CA LYS A 77 13.60 9.27 -13.10
C LYS A 77 14.42 7.98 -12.92
N LYS A 78 14.63 7.49 -11.68
CA LYS A 78 15.36 6.21 -11.44
C LYS A 78 14.50 4.97 -11.66
N LEU A 79 13.18 5.14 -11.73
CA LEU A 79 12.23 4.11 -12.14
C LEU A 79 11.70 4.50 -13.52
N PRO A 80 12.45 4.22 -14.61
CA PRO A 80 12.03 4.61 -15.93
C PRO A 80 10.66 3.98 -16.17
N ASN A 81 9.66 4.81 -16.49
CA ASN A 81 8.34 4.39 -16.94
C ASN A 81 7.28 4.02 -15.89
N HIS A 82 7.29 4.58 -14.68
CA HIS A 82 6.29 4.23 -13.69
C HIS A 82 5.30 5.34 -13.29
N ASN A 83 4.23 5.48 -14.07
CA ASN A 83 3.03 6.24 -13.72
C ASN A 83 2.22 5.47 -12.66
N VAL A 84 2.71 5.48 -11.40
CA VAL A 84 2.05 4.79 -10.27
C VAL A 84 0.69 5.43 -10.02
N LYS A 85 -0.38 4.63 -10.03
CA LYS A 85 -1.70 5.12 -9.62
C LYS A 85 -1.64 5.71 -8.20
N ALA A 86 -2.21 6.90 -8.01
CA ALA A 86 -2.25 7.58 -6.72
C ALA A 86 -2.87 6.74 -5.59
N SER A 87 -3.81 5.85 -5.93
CA SER A 87 -4.42 4.90 -4.99
C SER A 87 -3.42 3.89 -4.42
N LEU A 88 -2.44 3.48 -5.22
CA LEU A 88 -1.40 2.54 -4.82
C LEU A 88 -0.41 3.23 -3.87
N LYS A 89 0.02 4.44 -4.22
CA LYS A 89 0.87 5.30 -3.39
C LYS A 89 0.30 5.49 -1.99
N LYS A 90 -1.01 5.75 -1.89
CA LYS A 90 -1.73 5.91 -0.61
C LYS A 90 -1.78 4.62 0.23
N LYS A 91 -1.92 3.45 -0.40
CA LYS A 91 -1.89 2.16 0.32
C LYS A 91 -0.50 1.90 0.90
N PHE A 92 0.55 2.18 0.14
CA PHE A 92 1.93 2.04 0.59
C PHE A 92 2.28 3.01 1.71
N GLU A 93 1.86 4.27 1.59
CA GLU A 93 2.02 5.25 2.67
C GLU A 93 1.37 4.76 3.97
N ASN A 94 0.17 4.17 3.89
CA ASN A 94 -0.51 3.64 5.07
C ASN A 94 0.21 2.42 5.67
N ILE A 95 0.71 1.49 4.84
CA ILE A 95 1.49 0.34 5.32
C ILE A 95 2.78 0.81 5.98
N PHE A 96 3.46 1.78 5.37
CA PHE A 96 4.68 2.37 5.91
C PHE A 96 4.43 3.01 7.28
N ILE A 97 3.41 3.86 7.38
CA ILE A 97 3.03 4.50 8.64
C ILE A 97 2.75 3.46 9.72
N ILE A 98 1.96 2.42 9.41
CA ILE A 98 1.67 1.34 10.36
C ILE A 98 2.95 0.62 10.79
N SER A 99 3.84 0.32 9.85
CA SER A 99 5.10 -0.35 10.14
C SER A 99 5.99 0.48 11.07
N VAL A 100 6.10 1.80 10.84
CA VAL A 100 6.88 2.72 11.68
C VAL A 100 6.27 2.85 13.07
N VAL A 101 4.94 2.88 13.17
CA VAL A 101 4.24 2.89 14.47
C VAL A 101 4.57 1.62 15.26
N ILE A 102 4.43 0.44 14.63
CA ILE A 102 4.72 -0.84 15.29
C ILE A 102 6.18 -0.88 15.76
N THR A 103 7.13 -0.55 14.88
CA THR A 103 8.55 -0.67 15.21
C THR A 103 8.94 0.31 16.31
N ASN A 104 8.54 1.58 16.25
CA ASN A 104 8.84 2.56 17.31
C ASN A 104 8.22 2.18 18.66
N SER A 105 7.07 1.51 18.66
CA SER A 105 6.43 1.05 19.89
C SER A 105 7.25 -0.05 20.57
N ILE A 106 7.73 -1.02 19.78
CA ILE A 106 8.61 -2.09 20.26
C ILE A 106 9.94 -1.50 20.77
N LEU A 107 10.49 -0.51 20.07
CA LEU A 107 11.70 0.20 20.52
C LEU A 107 11.50 0.87 21.87
N ALA A 108 10.38 1.56 22.07
CA ALA A 108 10.05 2.18 23.35
C ALA A 108 9.96 1.14 24.48
N GLY A 109 9.39 -0.04 24.19
CA GLY A 109 9.41 -1.19 25.08
C GLY A 109 10.81 -1.66 25.45
N ALA A 110 11.65 -1.94 24.45
CA ALA A 110 13.03 -2.38 24.65
C ALA A 110 13.88 -1.35 25.43
N LEU A 111 13.70 -0.06 25.13
CA LEU A 111 14.33 1.02 25.89
C LEU A 111 13.81 1.04 27.33
N SER A 112 12.51 0.85 27.56
CA SER A 112 11.97 0.87 28.91
C SER A 112 12.44 -0.30 29.77
N GLU A 113 12.56 -1.50 29.18
CA GLU A 113 13.16 -2.65 29.86
C GLU A 113 14.61 -2.34 30.24
N TYR A 114 15.37 -1.79 29.29
CA TYR A 114 16.75 -1.38 29.51
C TYR A 114 16.90 -0.35 30.65
N TRP A 115 16.07 0.68 30.66
CA TRP A 115 16.03 1.70 31.71
C TRP A 115 15.61 1.13 33.07
N LEU A 116 14.71 0.14 33.09
CA LEU A 116 14.31 -0.53 34.31
C LEU A 116 15.48 -1.32 34.92
N PHE A 117 16.22 -2.09 34.10
CA PHE A 117 17.43 -2.77 34.53
C PHE A 117 18.50 -1.80 35.03
N GLN A 118 18.65 -0.67 34.36
CA GLN A 118 19.60 0.36 34.77
C GLN A 118 19.25 1.00 36.11
N SER A 119 17.97 1.13 36.45
CA SER A 119 17.54 1.70 37.73
C SER A 119 17.86 0.79 38.92
N GLN A 120 18.14 -0.49 38.67
CA GLN A 120 18.50 -1.48 39.69
C GLN A 120 20.01 -1.71 39.81
N ASP A 121 20.80 -1.24 38.84
CA ASP A 121 22.21 -1.60 38.66
C ASP A 121 23.07 -0.33 38.65
N THR A 122 24.13 -0.25 39.46
CA THR A 122 24.99 0.95 39.58
C THR A 122 25.97 1.09 38.41
N LYS A 123 25.47 1.06 37.18
CA LYS A 123 26.30 1.18 35.97
C LYS A 123 26.70 2.62 35.68
N ASN A 124 27.88 2.78 35.10
CA ASN A 124 28.43 4.07 34.71
C ASN A 124 27.62 4.70 33.56
N PHE A 125 27.47 6.03 33.58
CA PHE A 125 26.70 6.78 32.57
C PHE A 125 27.15 6.52 31.11
N ILE A 126 28.43 6.20 30.90
CA ILE A 126 28.99 5.87 29.59
C ILE A 126 28.41 4.55 29.05
N GLU A 127 28.23 3.55 29.90
CA GLU A 127 27.62 2.26 29.51
C GLU A 127 26.15 2.46 29.13
N ILE A 128 25.46 3.38 29.82
CA ILE A 128 24.06 3.74 29.54
C ILE A 128 23.90 4.32 28.15
N ILE A 129 24.73 5.30 27.82
CA ILE A 129 24.73 5.93 26.50
C ILE A 129 25.16 4.90 25.44
N GLY A 130 26.16 4.09 25.73
CA GLY A 130 26.67 3.06 24.80
C GLY A 130 25.60 2.04 24.42
N MET A 131 24.89 1.47 25.40
CA MET A 131 23.82 0.51 25.16
C MET A 131 22.60 1.17 24.51
N SER A 132 22.18 2.34 24.98
CA SER A 132 21.07 3.10 24.37
C SER A 132 21.35 3.43 22.90
N GLY A 133 22.57 3.88 22.60
CA GLY A 133 23.03 4.13 21.23
C GLY A 133 23.06 2.86 20.38
N GLY A 134 23.48 1.72 20.94
CA GLY A 134 23.42 0.42 20.29
C GLY A 134 22.00 -0.01 19.91
N ILE A 135 21.05 0.13 20.83
CA ILE A 135 19.62 -0.17 20.61
C ILE A 135 19.05 0.72 19.50
N ILE A 136 19.33 2.03 19.52
CA ILE A 136 18.89 2.96 18.47
C ILE A 136 19.51 2.60 17.11
N LYS A 137 20.79 2.20 17.08
CA LYS A 137 21.46 1.79 15.84
C LYS A 137 20.84 0.51 15.27
N LEU A 138 20.54 -0.48 16.11
CA LEU A 138 19.83 -1.69 15.70
C LEU A 138 18.46 -1.36 15.12
N PHE A 139 17.77 -0.41 15.73
CA PHE A 139 16.49 0.08 15.25
C PHE A 139 16.57 0.72 13.86
N HIS A 140 17.59 1.53 13.60
CA HIS A 140 17.84 2.07 12.26
C HIS A 140 18.06 0.97 11.23
N ILE A 141 18.79 -0.09 11.58
CA ILE A 141 19.03 -1.24 10.69
C ILE A 141 17.71 -1.94 10.35
N ILE A 142 16.86 -2.19 11.36
CA ILE A 142 15.55 -2.83 11.19
C ILE A 142 14.63 -1.98 10.29
N ASN A 143 14.50 -0.69 10.57
CA ASN A 143 13.68 0.22 9.76
C ASN A 143 14.18 0.34 8.31
N ASN A 144 15.48 0.28 8.10
CA ASN A 144 16.06 0.26 6.76
C ASN A 144 15.74 -1.06 6.03
N ASN A 145 15.77 -2.20 6.74
CA ASN A 145 15.41 -3.50 6.16
C ASN A 145 13.92 -3.57 5.79
N ILE A 146 13.03 -3.10 6.66
CA ILE A 146 11.59 -2.96 6.38
C ILE A 146 11.37 -2.13 5.12
N GLY A 147 12.12 -1.05 4.96
CA GLY A 147 12.11 -0.24 3.74
C GLY A 147 12.44 -1.01 2.47
N ARG A 148 13.50 -1.82 2.52
CA ARG A 148 13.91 -2.67 1.39
C ARG A 148 12.81 -3.68 1.05
N ILE A 149 12.20 -4.30 2.06
CA ILE A 149 11.06 -5.23 1.86
C ILE A 149 9.88 -4.48 1.22
N MET A 150 9.57 -3.28 1.70
CA MET A 150 8.50 -2.45 1.15
C MET A 150 8.71 -2.12 -0.33
N ILE A 151 9.94 -1.78 -0.74
CA ILE A 151 10.27 -1.53 -2.15
C ILE A 151 10.10 -2.80 -2.99
N LYS A 152 10.50 -3.97 -2.49
CA LYS A 152 10.28 -5.23 -3.19
C LYS A 152 8.78 -5.48 -3.41
N ILE A 153 7.96 -5.28 -2.38
CA ILE A 153 6.51 -5.42 -2.47
C ILE A 153 5.93 -4.42 -3.48
N LEU A 154 6.39 -3.16 -3.45
CA LEU A 154 5.98 -2.13 -4.41
C LEU A 154 6.28 -2.58 -5.84
N LYS A 155 7.51 -2.98 -6.14
CA LYS A 155 7.91 -3.49 -7.47
C LYS A 155 7.04 -4.67 -7.91
N SER A 156 6.82 -5.65 -7.03
CA SER A 156 5.99 -6.81 -7.34
C SER A 156 4.51 -6.46 -7.56
N CYS A 157 3.95 -5.51 -6.82
CA CYS A 157 2.58 -5.04 -7.01
C CYS A 157 2.40 -4.37 -8.38
N ILE A 158 3.37 -3.56 -8.76
CA ILE A 158 3.41 -2.84 -10.04
C ILE A 158 3.47 -3.82 -11.21
N GLU A 159 4.37 -4.79 -11.11
CA GLU A 159 4.55 -5.81 -12.13
C GLU A 159 3.26 -6.63 -12.33
N LYS A 160 2.58 -6.98 -11.23
CA LYS A 160 1.27 -7.63 -11.28
C LYS A 160 0.19 -6.78 -11.93
N GLU A 161 0.18 -5.47 -11.70
CA GLU A 161 -0.79 -4.57 -12.31
C GLU A 161 -0.54 -4.39 -13.81
N ASN A 162 0.73 -4.21 -14.22
CA ASN A 162 1.12 -4.17 -15.63
C ASN A 162 0.81 -5.48 -16.36
N LEU A 163 0.99 -6.63 -15.70
CA LEU A 163 0.63 -7.93 -16.27
C LEU A 163 -0.89 -8.03 -16.49
N LYS A 164 -1.71 -7.58 -15.54
CA LYS A 164 -3.18 -7.56 -15.69
C LYS A 164 -3.63 -6.68 -16.85
N LEU A 165 -3.02 -5.50 -17.02
CA LEU A 165 -3.33 -4.60 -18.13
C LEU A 165 -3.02 -5.29 -19.48
N ARG A 166 -1.83 -5.89 -19.63
CA ARG A 166 -1.46 -6.63 -20.85
C ARG A 166 -2.40 -7.79 -21.15
N LEU A 167 -2.88 -8.49 -20.12
CA LEU A 167 -3.85 -9.58 -20.30
C LEU A 167 -5.23 -9.06 -20.73
N GLN A 168 -5.67 -7.91 -20.22
CA GLN A 168 -6.92 -7.28 -20.67
C GLN A 168 -6.84 -6.77 -22.11
N GLU A 169 -5.71 -6.19 -22.51
CA GLU A 169 -5.46 -5.77 -23.89
C GLU A 169 -5.52 -6.96 -24.85
N ARG A 170 -4.86 -8.09 -24.50
CA ARG A 170 -4.93 -9.32 -25.30
C ARG A 170 -6.35 -9.85 -25.47
N LYS A 171 -7.12 -9.93 -24.39
CA LYS A 171 -8.53 -10.36 -24.45
C LYS A 171 -9.39 -9.44 -25.31
N SER A 172 -9.14 -8.14 -25.24
CA SER A 172 -9.87 -7.15 -26.04
C SER A 172 -9.54 -7.30 -27.53
N ILE A 173 -8.27 -7.51 -27.87
CA ILE A 173 -7.83 -7.77 -29.25
C ILE A 173 -8.40 -9.11 -29.76
N GLU A 174 -8.37 -10.17 -28.95
CA GLU A 174 -8.96 -11.47 -29.30
C GLU A 174 -10.46 -11.37 -29.59
N ASN A 175 -11.20 -10.61 -28.76
CA ASN A 175 -12.63 -10.35 -28.99
C ASN A 175 -12.86 -9.54 -30.28
N ILE A 176 -12.02 -8.56 -30.58
CA ILE A 176 -12.16 -7.78 -31.83
C ILE A 176 -11.87 -8.67 -33.05
N ILE A 177 -10.85 -9.53 -32.99
CA ILE A 177 -10.49 -10.46 -34.07
C ILE A 177 -11.61 -11.49 -34.29
N SER A 178 -12.19 -12.04 -33.21
CA SER A 178 -13.28 -13.01 -33.33
C SER A 178 -14.54 -12.37 -33.95
N LEU A 179 -14.90 -11.16 -33.54
CA LEU A 179 -16.01 -10.40 -34.14
C LEU A 179 -15.76 -10.09 -35.62
N LYS A 180 -14.54 -9.69 -35.99
CA LYS A 180 -14.18 -9.41 -37.38
C LYS A 180 -14.25 -10.68 -38.25
N ARG A 181 -13.84 -11.84 -37.72
CA ARG A 181 -13.95 -13.13 -38.41
C ARG A 181 -15.40 -13.52 -38.65
N VAL A 182 -16.28 -13.38 -37.65
CA VAL A 182 -17.72 -13.67 -37.80
C VAL A 182 -18.36 -12.77 -38.84
N ARG A 183 -18.03 -11.46 -38.85
CA ARG A 183 -18.56 -10.51 -39.84
C ARG A 183 -18.13 -10.89 -41.26
N LEU A 184 -16.86 -11.25 -41.46
CA LEU A 184 -16.35 -11.72 -42.76
C LEU A 184 -17.12 -12.94 -43.28
N SER A 185 -17.34 -13.95 -42.43
CA SER A 185 -18.12 -15.14 -42.82
C SER A 185 -19.58 -14.80 -43.18
N HIS A 186 -20.18 -13.79 -42.54
CA HIS A 186 -21.54 -13.35 -42.86
C HIS A 186 -21.60 -12.58 -44.18
N ASP A 187 -20.61 -11.74 -44.46
CA ASP A 187 -20.51 -11.01 -45.73
C ASP A 187 -20.30 -11.96 -46.92
N GLU A 188 -19.52 -13.04 -46.75
CA GLU A 188 -19.35 -14.09 -47.77
C GLU A 188 -20.66 -14.84 -48.05
N LEU A 189 -21.42 -15.19 -47.00
CA LEU A 189 -22.73 -15.83 -47.16
C LEU A 189 -23.73 -14.95 -47.91
N ASN A 190 -23.78 -13.65 -47.58
CA ASN A 190 -24.69 -12.71 -48.26
C ASN A 190 -24.37 -12.55 -49.74
N LYS A 191 -23.08 -12.53 -50.11
CA LYS A 191 -22.67 -12.48 -51.54
C LYS A 191 -23.13 -13.73 -52.30
N LEU A 192 -22.98 -14.91 -51.70
CA LEU A 192 -23.43 -16.16 -52.32
C LEU A 192 -24.97 -16.20 -52.48
N GLU A 193 -25.72 -15.66 -51.51
CA GLU A 193 -27.17 -15.51 -51.64
C GLU A 193 -27.56 -14.55 -52.78
N GLU A 194 -26.90 -13.40 -52.91
CA GLU A 194 -27.15 -12.46 -54.00
C GLU A 194 -26.87 -13.07 -55.39
N GLU A 195 -25.76 -13.81 -55.53
CA GLU A 195 -25.41 -14.50 -56.77
C GLU A 195 -26.46 -15.58 -57.15
N SER A 196 -26.97 -16.33 -56.15
CA SER A 196 -28.02 -17.33 -56.36
C SER A 196 -29.37 -16.73 -56.78
N LYS A 197 -29.67 -15.51 -56.32
CA LYS A 197 -30.91 -14.79 -56.65
C LYS A 197 -30.90 -14.31 -58.10
N TYR A 198 -29.73 -13.87 -58.59
CA TYR A 198 -29.55 -13.46 -59.98
C TYR A 198 -29.58 -14.64 -60.97
N SER A 199 -29.07 -15.83 -60.63
CA SER A 199 -29.12 -16.98 -61.54
C SER A 199 -30.55 -17.49 -61.79
N ASN A 200 -31.44 -17.34 -60.80
CA ASN A 200 -32.86 -17.72 -60.90
C ASN A 200 -33.72 -16.73 -61.70
N CYS A 201 -33.17 -15.57 -62.11
CA CYS A 201 -33.79 -14.63 -63.06
C CYS A 201 -33.09 -14.67 -64.42
N SER A 202 -32.82 -15.86 -64.96
CA SER A 202 -32.42 -15.99 -66.37
C SER A 202 -33.66 -15.80 -67.26
N PRO A 203 -33.67 -14.83 -68.21
CA PRO A 203 -34.80 -14.64 -69.12
C PRO A 203 -35.00 -15.89 -69.96
N SER A 204 -36.23 -16.40 -70.02
CA SER A 204 -36.66 -17.43 -70.96
C SER A 204 -36.24 -17.04 -72.38
N ARG A 205 -35.32 -17.79 -72.98
CA ARG A 205 -34.88 -17.60 -74.37
C ARG A 205 -36.11 -17.62 -75.30
N PRO A 206 -36.26 -16.65 -76.22
CA PRO A 206 -37.27 -16.76 -77.26
C PRO A 206 -36.93 -17.94 -78.16
N ARG A 207 -37.95 -18.75 -78.45
CA ARG A 207 -37.89 -19.88 -79.38
C ARG A 207 -37.57 -19.32 -80.77
N ALA A 208 -36.45 -19.74 -81.34
CA ALA A 208 -36.14 -19.44 -82.73
C ALA A 208 -37.03 -20.35 -83.60
N ASP A 209 -38.02 -19.75 -84.24
CA ASP A 209 -38.83 -20.43 -85.25
C ASP A 209 -38.00 -20.58 -86.53
N THR A 210 -37.71 -21.83 -86.86
CA THR A 210 -37.26 -22.34 -88.15
C THR A 210 -38.18 -21.89 -89.28
N LEU A 211 -37.61 -21.31 -90.34
CA LEU A 211 -37.99 -21.48 -91.74
C LEU A 211 -36.79 -21.15 -92.65
#